data_AF-A0A6I6EN81-F1
#
_entry.id   AF-A0A6I6EN81-F1
#
_cell.length_a   1.000
_cell.length_b   1.000
_cell.length_c   1.000
_cell.angle_alpha   90.00
_cell.angle_beta   90.00
_cell.angle_gamma   90.00
#
_symmetry.space_group_name_H-M   'P 1'
#
loop_
_entity.id
_entity.type
_entity.pdbx_description
1 polymer ?
#
loop_
_entity_poly.entity_id
_entity_poly.type
_entity_poly.pdbx_seq_one_letter_code
_entity_poly.pdbx_strand_id
1 'polypeptide(L)' 'MATQQSKEHHVGEWATLRGTSPEIAEAIFEVANYDERLAEGIWQQQGSDEVLLRAFDKTDADVLTWDNKVVERKNV' A
#
# COMPACT_ATOMS: atom_id res chain seq x y z
N MET A 1 -19.59 -12.03 -4.23
CA MET A 1 -19.12 -10.73 -4.74
C MET A 1 -18.68 -9.92 -3.53
N ALA A 2 -17.38 -9.86 -3.24
CA ALA A 2 -16.90 -8.90 -2.24
C ALA A 2 -16.99 -7.51 -2.92
N THR A 3 -17.90 -6.68 -2.44
CA THR A 3 -18.13 -5.33 -2.96
C THR A 3 -16.86 -4.50 -2.78
N GLN A 4 -16.56 -3.60 -3.72
CA GLN A 4 -15.37 -2.72 -3.67
C GLN A 4 -15.23 -2.00 -2.32
N GLN A 5 -16.37 -1.69 -1.68
CA GLN A 5 -16.44 -1.09 -0.36
C GLN A 5 -15.77 -1.92 0.76
N SER A 6 -15.82 -3.25 0.70
CA SER A 6 -15.11 -4.09 1.67
C SER A 6 -13.61 -3.96 1.50
N LYS A 7 -13.12 -3.91 0.25
CA LYS A 7 -11.70 -3.80 -0.07
C LYS A 7 -11.09 -2.50 0.45
N GLU A 8 -11.78 -1.38 0.23
CA GLU A 8 -11.33 -0.06 0.71
C GLU A 8 -11.26 0.00 2.24
N HIS A 9 -12.20 -0.65 2.93
CA HIS A 9 -12.14 -0.78 4.40
C HIS A 9 -10.92 -1.59 4.86
N HIS A 10 -10.64 -2.74 4.23
CA HIS A 10 -9.47 -3.55 4.57
C HIS A 10 -8.15 -2.80 4.33
N VAL A 11 -8.04 -2.09 3.20
CA VAL A 11 -6.86 -1.29 2.87
C VAL A 11 -6.67 -0.14 3.85
N GLY A 12 -7.73 0.61 4.17
CA GLY A 12 -7.67 1.74 5.09
C GLY A 12 -7.33 1.35 6.53
N GLU A 13 -7.93 0.27 7.03
CA GLU A 13 -7.59 -0.28 8.36
C GLU A 13 -6.15 -0.80 8.39
N TRP A 14 -5.72 -1.51 7.35
CA TRP A 14 -4.37 -2.04 7.25
C TRP A 14 -3.32 -0.95 7.18
N ALA A 15 -3.57 0.11 6.42
CA ALA A 15 -2.76 1.32 6.34
C ALA A 15 -2.61 1.97 7.73
N THR A 16 -3.73 2.19 8.42
CA THR A 16 -3.75 2.79 9.77
C THR A 16 -3.00 1.92 10.79
N LEU A 17 -3.21 0.61 10.76
CA LEU A 17 -2.61 -0.34 11.70
C LEU A 17 -1.08 -0.41 11.57
N ARG A 18 -0.55 -0.24 10.35
CA ARG A 18 0.89 -0.30 10.06
C ARG A 18 1.55 1.07 9.95
N GLY A 19 0.81 2.16 10.21
CA GLY A 19 1.32 3.52 10.02
C GLY A 19 1.78 3.78 8.58
N THR A 20 1.08 3.20 7.61
CA THR A 20 1.35 3.31 6.18
C THR A 20 0.27 4.16 5.51
N SER A 21 0.60 4.85 4.42
CA SER A 21 -0.35 5.58 3.61
C SER A 21 -1.34 4.64 2.90
N PRO A 22 -2.63 5.02 2.77
CA PRO A 22 -3.64 4.18 2.11
C PRO A 22 -3.29 3.87 0.65
N GLU A 23 -2.57 4.74 -0.05
CA GLU A 23 -2.11 4.54 -1.42
C GLU A 23 -1.09 3.39 -1.53
N ILE A 24 -0.17 3.29 -0.56
CA ILE A 24 0.78 2.18 -0.47
C ILE A 24 0.04 0.89 -0.15
N ALA A 25 -0.86 0.93 0.83
CA ALA A 25 -1.66 -0.24 1.17
C ALA A 25 -2.49 -0.71 -0.04
N GLU A 26 -3.11 0.20 -0.78
CA GLU A 26 -3.89 -0.14 -1.98
C GLU A 26 -3.01 -0.78 -3.04
N ALA A 27 -1.82 -0.23 -3.32
CA ALA A 27 -0.89 -0.79 -4.28
C ALA A 27 -0.44 -2.21 -3.87
N ILE A 28 -0.20 -2.47 -2.59
CA ILE A 28 0.13 -3.80 -2.07
C ILE A 28 -1.02 -4.76 -2.30
N PHE A 29 -2.25 -4.36 -1.96
CA PHE A 29 -3.43 -5.18 -2.15
C PHE A 29 -3.70 -5.44 -3.65
N GLU A 30 -3.47 -4.48 -4.53
CA GLU A 30 -3.60 -4.69 -5.97
C GLU A 30 -2.60 -5.72 -6.51
N VAL A 31 -1.31 -5.61 -6.13
CA VAL A 31 -0.29 -6.61 -6.49
C VAL A 31 -0.65 -7.98 -5.92
N ALA A 32 -1.14 -8.01 -4.68
CA ALA A 32 -1.59 -9.21 -3.99
C ALA A 32 -2.94 -9.76 -4.48
N ASN A 33 -3.60 -9.13 -5.47
CA ASN A 33 -4.95 -9.50 -5.90
C ASN A 33 -5.99 -9.51 -4.76
N TYR A 34 -5.82 -8.60 -3.79
CA TYR A 34 -6.60 -8.47 -2.56
C TYR A 34 -6.53 -9.70 -1.64
N ASP A 35 -5.47 -10.49 -1.73
CA ASP A 35 -5.18 -11.57 -0.80
C ASP A 35 -4.34 -11.05 0.37
N GLU A 36 -4.90 -11.05 1.57
CA GLU A 36 -4.24 -10.52 2.77
C GLU A 36 -2.91 -11.22 3.11
N ARG A 37 -2.79 -12.52 2.81
CA ARG A 37 -1.55 -13.27 3.08
C ARG A 37 -0.45 -12.89 2.11
N LEU A 38 -0.80 -12.72 0.83
CA LEU A 38 0.14 -12.21 -0.16
C LEU A 38 0.51 -10.76 0.12
N ALA A 39 -0.47 -9.92 0.49
CA ALA A 39 -0.25 -8.52 0.85
C ALA A 39 0.71 -8.40 2.04
N GLU A 40 0.53 -9.22 3.07
CA GLU A 40 1.46 -9.28 4.21
C GLU A 40 2.86 -9.74 3.78
N GLY A 41 2.96 -10.75 2.92
CA GLY A 41 4.26 -11.20 2.39
C GLY A 41 4.97 -10.14 1.55
N ILE A 42 4.24 -9.37 0.73
CA ILE A 42 4.80 -8.24 -0.04
C ILE A 42 5.22 -7.13 0.91
N TRP A 43 4.40 -6.80 1.89
CA TRP A 43 4.72 -5.77 2.88
C TRP A 43 5.96 -6.11 3.72
N GLN A 44 6.08 -7.36 4.17
CA GLN A 44 7.23 -7.85 4.94
C GLN A 44 8.54 -7.76 4.16
N GLN A 45 8.47 -7.89 2.84
CA GLN A 45 9.62 -7.71 1.95
C GLN A 45 10.00 -6.23 1.75
N GLN A 46 9.38 -5.30 2.50
CA GLN A 46 9.43 -3.85 2.28
C GLN A 46 9.07 -3.55 0.84
N GLY A 47 7.79 -3.76 0.53
CA GLY A 47 7.22 -3.94 -0.79
C GLY A 47 8.03 -3.32 -1.91
N SER A 48 8.36 -4.20 -2.85
CA SER A 48 9.20 -3.93 -4.00
C SER A 48 8.94 -2.56 -4.60
N ASP A 49 9.96 -1.98 -5.22
CA ASP A 49 9.91 -0.69 -5.90
C ASP A 49 8.63 -0.54 -6.75
N GLU A 50 8.13 -1.62 -7.36
CA GLU A 50 6.84 -1.68 -8.07
C GLU A 50 5.62 -1.21 -7.26
N VAL A 51 5.50 -1.62 -5.99
CA VAL A 51 4.40 -1.20 -5.10
C VAL A 51 4.49 0.30 -4.84
N LEU A 52 5.68 0.78 -4.52
CA LEU A 52 5.93 2.19 -4.25
C LEU A 52 5.66 3.03 -5.50
N LEU A 53 6.18 2.61 -6.66
CA LEU A 53 5.89 3.20 -7.96
C LEU A 53 4.40 3.29 -8.24
N ARG A 54 3.62 2.21 -8.00
CA ARG A 54 2.16 2.24 -8.15
C ARG A 54 1.47 3.18 -7.16
N ALA A 55 1.91 3.19 -5.91
CA ALA A 55 1.36 4.07 -4.90
C ALA A 55 1.57 5.54 -5.27
N PHE A 56 2.78 5.90 -5.70
CA PHE A 56 3.12 7.24 -6.20
C PHE A 56 2.53 7.56 -7.58
N ASP A 57 2.07 6.58 -8.35
CA ASP A 57 1.32 6.82 -9.59
C ASP A 57 -0.14 7.18 -9.30
N LYS A 58 -0.69 6.64 -8.20
CA LYS A 58 -2.06 6.93 -7.74
C LYS A 58 -2.20 8.27 -7.02
N THR A 59 -1.10 8.89 -6.60
CA THR A 59 -1.11 10.17 -5.90
C THR A 59 -0.11 11.14 -6.51
N ASP A 60 -0.44 12.43 -6.47
CA ASP A 60 0.49 13.50 -6.82
C ASP A 60 1.41 13.88 -5.64
N ALA A 61 1.32 13.17 -4.50
CA ALA A 61 2.19 13.45 -3.36
C ALA A 61 3.64 13.08 -3.66
N ASP A 62 4.55 14.00 -3.34
CA ASP A 62 6.00 13.74 -3.40
C ASP A 62 6.48 12.80 -2.30
N VAL A 63 5.67 12.63 -1.24
CA VAL A 63 6.01 11.84 -0.05
C VAL A 63 4.83 10.96 0.38
N LEU A 64 5.14 9.73 0.74
CA LEU A 64 4.20 8.76 1.31
C LEU A 64 4.78 8.18 2.59
N THR A 65 3.93 7.67 3.47
CA THR A 65 4.36 7.06 4.73
C THR A 65 4.38 5.53 4.58
N TRP A 66 5.52 4.90 4.85
CA TRP A 66 5.68 3.46 4.93
C TRP A 66 6.18 3.05 6.31
N ASP A 67 5.42 2.23 7.05
CA ASP A 67 5.85 1.76 8.39
C ASP A 67 6.28 2.93 9.30
N ASN A 68 5.50 4.00 9.29
CA ASN A 68 5.79 5.25 9.99
C ASN A 68 7.09 5.97 9.56
N LYS A 69 7.67 5.58 8.41
CA LYS A 69 8.80 6.25 7.75
C LYS A 69 8.32 7.03 6.55
N VAL A 70 8.93 8.17 6.30
CA VAL A 70 8.65 8.95 5.09
C VAL A 70 9.45 8.36 3.94
N VAL A 71 8.74 7.96 2.87
CA VAL A 71 9.30 7.55 1.59
C VAL A 71 9.06 8.69 0.61
N GLU A 72 10.10 9.08 -0.11
CA GLU A 72 10.01 10.12 -1.13
C GLU A 72 9.96 9.46 -2.51
N ARG A 73 9.17 10.02 -3.43
CA ARG A 73 9.05 9.55 -4.83
C ARG A 73 10.39 9.49 -5.57
N LYS A 74 11.42 10.18 -5.08
CA LYS A 74 12.77 10.22 -5.65
C LYS A 74 13.68 9.06 -5.20
N ASN A 75 13.32 8.36 -4.12
CA ASN A 75 14.10 7.28 -3.52
C ASN A 75 13.55 5.88 -3.89
N VAL A 76 12.67 5.82 -4.89
CA VAL A 76 11.97 4.62 -5.39
C VAL A 76 12.20 4.44 -6.89
#